data_AF-A0A932EIV1-F1
#
_entry.id   AF-A0A932EIV1-F1
#
_cell.length_a   1.000
_cell.length_b   1.000
_cell.length_c   1.000
_cell.angle_alpha   90.00
_cell.angle_beta   90.00
_cell.angle_gamma   90.00
#
_symmetry.space_group_name_H-M   'P 1'
#
loop_
_entity.id
_entity.type
_entity.pdbx_description
1 polymer ?
#
loop_
_entity_poly.entity_id
_entity_poly.type
_entity_poly.pdbx_seq_one_letter_code
_entity_poly.pdbx_strand_id
1 'polypeptide(L)'
;MTKQGREQIQLKRLYQKNIARLIAVLSRRSSQVRQTLNQEMTKFAREESFEQAAKIRDQISKLDYITQPRLKIADFLENPNFMSKIRQDESKNLYQLLRKYLSLTDIPQRIECFDASHTAMTLPTVGMVTFRKTGSIGR
;
A
#
# COMPACT_ATOMS: atom_id res chain seq x y z
N MET A 1 37.73 -25.65 -3.59
CA MET A 1 37.32 -24.23 -3.63
C MET A 1 36.96 -23.80 -2.22
N THR A 2 37.63 -22.77 -1.68
CA THR A 2 37.45 -22.29 -0.29
C THR A 2 36.06 -21.69 -0.06
N LYS A 3 35.52 -21.78 1.17
CA LYS A 3 34.21 -21.20 1.56
C LYS A 3 34.10 -19.72 1.18
N GLN A 4 35.18 -18.94 1.38
CA GLN A 4 35.26 -17.51 1.05
C GLN A 4 35.08 -17.22 -0.46
N GLY A 5 35.61 -18.08 -1.35
CA GLY A 5 35.46 -17.89 -2.79
C GLY A 5 34.02 -18.05 -3.28
N ARG A 6 33.23 -18.93 -2.64
CA ARG A 6 31.81 -19.13 -2.98
C ARG A 6 30.94 -17.95 -2.52
N GLU A 7 31.23 -17.41 -1.34
CA GLU A 7 30.50 -16.29 -0.76
C GLU A 7 30.69 -15.00 -1.58
N GLN A 8 31.91 -14.69 -2.01
CA GLN A 8 32.16 -13.54 -2.89
C GLN A 8 31.42 -13.63 -4.22
N ILE A 9 31.34 -14.82 -4.81
CA ILE A 9 30.59 -15.03 -6.06
C ILE A 9 29.09 -14.78 -5.83
N GLN A 10 28.54 -15.23 -4.69
CA GLN A 10 27.14 -14.97 -4.34
C GLN A 10 26.86 -13.49 -4.12
N LEU A 11 27.72 -12.78 -3.37
CA LEU A 11 27.61 -11.34 -3.15
C LEU A 11 27.65 -10.56 -4.47
N LYS A 12 28.56 -10.92 -5.38
CA LYS A 12 28.66 -10.30 -6.71
C LYS A 12 27.38 -10.50 -7.53
N ARG A 13 26.81 -11.71 -7.53
CA ARG A 13 25.54 -12.00 -8.21
C ARG A 13 24.38 -11.20 -7.63
N LEU A 14 24.30 -11.11 -6.30
CA LEU A 14 23.26 -10.33 -5.62
C LEU A 14 23.38 -8.84 -5.96
N TYR A 15 24.59 -8.30 -5.96
CA TYR A 15 24.85 -6.92 -6.34
C TYR A 15 24.39 -6.63 -7.78
N GLN A 16 24.79 -7.46 -8.74
CA GLN A 16 24.37 -7.32 -10.14
C GLN A 16 22.85 -7.36 -10.31
N LYS A 17 22.18 -8.27 -9.59
CA LYS A 17 20.71 -8.35 -9.57
C LYS A 17 20.08 -7.06 -9.03
N ASN A 18 20.64 -6.49 -7.97
CA ASN A 18 20.16 -5.24 -7.38
C ASN A 18 20.34 -4.05 -8.35
N ILE A 19 21.48 -3.97 -9.04
CA ILE A 19 21.71 -2.94 -10.05
C ILE A 19 20.71 -3.06 -11.21
N ALA A 20 20.46 -4.28 -11.71
CA ALA A 20 19.47 -4.50 -12.76
C ALA A 20 18.05 -4.05 -12.34
N ARG A 21 17.66 -4.37 -11.09
CA ARG A 21 16.39 -3.90 -10.51
C ARG A 21 16.33 -2.39 -10.41
N LEU A 22 17.41 -1.76 -9.95
CA LEU A 22 17.50 -0.30 -9.83
C LEU A 22 17.32 0.39 -11.19
N ILE A 23 18.03 -0.10 -12.22
CA ILE A 23 17.88 0.39 -13.59
C ILE A 23 16.44 0.26 -14.07
N ALA A 24 15.79 -0.87 -13.81
CA ALA A 24 14.38 -1.08 -14.17
C ALA A 24 13.44 -0.10 -13.46
N VAL A 25 13.64 0.16 -12.16
CA VAL A 25 12.84 1.16 -11.41
C VAL A 25 13.03 2.56 -12.01
N LEU A 26 14.27 2.99 -12.25
CA LEU A 26 14.58 4.31 -12.82
C LEU A 26 14.03 4.46 -14.25
N SER A 27 13.93 3.35 -14.99
CA SER A 27 13.36 3.30 -16.34
C SER A 27 11.82 3.22 -16.36
N ARG A 28 11.14 3.57 -15.26
CA ARG A 28 9.67 3.49 -15.08
C ARG A 28 9.08 2.07 -15.17
N ARG A 29 9.89 1.02 -15.07
CA ARG A 29 9.45 -0.38 -15.04
C ARG A 29 9.35 -0.91 -13.60
N SER A 30 8.93 -0.05 -12.68
CA SER A 30 8.81 -0.39 -11.25
C SER A 30 7.79 -1.49 -10.98
N SER A 31 6.73 -1.60 -11.80
CA SER A 31 5.72 -2.64 -11.70
C SER A 31 6.29 -4.06 -11.87
N GLN A 32 7.21 -4.23 -12.83
CA GLN A 32 7.88 -5.53 -13.08
C GLN A 32 8.75 -5.93 -11.88
N VAL A 33 9.48 -4.97 -11.32
CA VAL A 33 10.32 -5.20 -10.14
C VAL A 33 9.45 -5.55 -8.93
N ARG A 34 8.34 -4.84 -8.72
CA ARG A 34 7.36 -5.13 -7.66
C ARG A 34 6.79 -6.54 -7.79
N GLN A 35 6.37 -6.94 -9.00
CA GLN A 35 5.84 -8.28 -9.25
C GLN A 35 6.87 -9.37 -8.92
N THR A 36 8.12 -9.18 -9.33
CA THR A 36 9.21 -10.11 -9.05
C THR A 36 9.48 -10.23 -7.55
N LEU A 37 9.52 -9.11 -6.82
CA LEU A 37 9.69 -9.12 -5.36
C LEU A 37 8.53 -9.82 -4.67
N ASN A 38 7.29 -9.62 -5.15
CA ASN A 38 6.12 -10.29 -4.57
C ASN A 38 6.17 -11.82 -4.76
N GLN A 39 6.62 -12.28 -5.92
CA GLN A 39 6.86 -13.70 -6.17
C GLN A 39 7.95 -14.27 -5.24
N GLU A 40 9.03 -13.54 -4.99
CA GLU A 40 10.08 -13.94 -4.05
C GLU A 40 9.58 -13.98 -2.61
N MET A 41 8.85 -12.97 -2.18
CA MET A 41 8.24 -12.91 -0.85
C MET A 41 7.30 -14.09 -0.61
N THR A 42 6.40 -14.36 -1.55
CA THR A 42 5.44 -15.47 -1.45
C THR A 42 6.13 -16.82 -1.49
N LYS A 43 7.23 -16.97 -2.24
CA LYS A 43 8.06 -18.15 -2.20
C LYS A 43 8.67 -18.37 -0.81
N PHE A 44 9.32 -17.36 -0.22
CA PHE A 44 9.90 -17.47 1.12
C PHE A 44 8.84 -17.75 2.19
N ALA A 45 7.65 -17.15 2.06
CA ALA A 45 6.54 -17.42 2.97
C ALA A 45 6.04 -18.88 2.89
N ARG A 46 6.00 -19.48 1.68
CA ARG A 46 5.66 -20.90 1.48
C ARG A 46 6.74 -21.86 2.01
N GLU A 47 7.99 -21.43 1.97
CA GLU A 47 9.14 -22.16 2.52
C GLU A 47 9.33 -21.91 4.04
N GLU A 48 8.32 -21.35 4.72
CA GLU A 48 8.33 -20.99 6.17
C GLU A 48 9.51 -20.09 6.59
N SER A 49 10.12 -19.41 5.62
CA SER A 49 11.25 -18.50 5.78
C SER A 49 10.76 -17.08 6.03
N PHE A 50 10.09 -16.88 7.17
CA PHE A 50 9.35 -15.65 7.46
C PHE A 50 10.22 -14.40 7.58
N GLU A 51 11.45 -14.52 8.09
CA GLU A 51 12.37 -13.38 8.18
C GLU A 51 12.78 -12.84 6.80
N GLN A 52 13.06 -13.75 5.86
CA GLN A 52 13.38 -13.39 4.49
C GLN A 52 12.16 -12.81 3.79
N ALA A 53 10.98 -13.40 3.98
CA ALA A 53 9.72 -12.86 3.47
C ALA A 53 9.45 -11.44 4.00
N ALA A 54 9.64 -11.21 5.30
CA ALA A 54 9.50 -9.89 5.92
C ALA A 54 10.46 -8.85 5.32
N LYS A 55 11.73 -9.22 5.08
CA LYS A 55 12.70 -8.34 4.41
C LYS A 55 12.23 -7.93 3.00
N ILE A 56 11.69 -8.86 2.22
CA ILE A 56 11.19 -8.55 0.87
C ILE A 56 9.89 -7.73 0.94
N ARG A 57 8.98 -8.02 1.86
CA ARG A 57 7.78 -7.21 2.12
C ARG A 57 8.14 -5.76 2.38
N ASP A 58 9.13 -5.51 3.24
CA ASP A 58 9.56 -4.16 3.58
C ASP A 58 10.21 -3.44 2.39
N GLN A 59 10.89 -4.18 1.51
CA GLN A 59 11.39 -3.64 0.23
C GLN A 59 10.25 -3.24 -0.70
N ILE A 60 9.20 -4.06 -0.81
CA ILE A 60 8.00 -3.73 -1.59
C ILE A 60 7.35 -2.45 -1.05
N SER A 61 7.17 -2.34 0.27
CA SER A 61 6.61 -1.14 0.89
C SER A 61 7.42 0.12 0.59
N LYS A 62 8.76 0.03 0.65
CA LYS A 62 9.65 1.15 0.30
C LYS A 62 9.55 1.52 -1.18
N LEU A 63 9.46 0.52 -2.06
CA LEU A 63 9.30 0.73 -3.50
C LEU A 63 7.96 1.41 -3.81
N ASP A 64 6.87 0.95 -3.19
CA ASP A 64 5.54 1.54 -3.34
C ASP A 64 5.53 3.00 -2.85
N TYR A 65 6.18 3.28 -1.71
CA TYR A 65 6.30 4.64 -1.18
C TYR A 65 7.00 5.60 -2.14
N ILE A 66 8.10 5.20 -2.78
CA ILE A 66 8.82 6.09 -3.71
C ILE A 66 8.15 6.18 -5.09
N THR A 67 7.31 5.21 -5.45
CA THR A 67 6.58 5.17 -6.73
C THR A 67 5.15 5.68 -6.63
N GLN A 68 4.72 6.08 -5.44
CA GLN A 68 3.39 6.65 -5.22
C GLN A 68 3.17 7.87 -6.13
N PRO A 69 1.96 8.05 -6.68
CA PRO A 69 1.60 9.25 -7.41
C PRO A 69 1.85 10.48 -6.52
N ARG A 70 2.77 11.35 -6.92
CA ARG A 70 2.93 12.65 -6.27
C ARG A 70 1.85 13.57 -6.79
N LEU A 71 0.98 14.03 -5.90
CA LEU A 71 0.08 15.15 -6.20
C LEU A 71 0.95 16.35 -6.55
N LYS A 72 0.78 16.94 -7.73
CA LYS A 72 1.54 18.15 -8.08
C LYS A 72 0.98 19.28 -7.25
N ILE A 73 1.85 20.02 -6.57
CA ILE A 73 1.46 21.22 -5.80
C ILE A 73 0.74 22.23 -6.72
N ALA A 74 1.09 22.28 -8.01
CA ALA A 74 0.39 23.09 -9.01
C ALA A 74 -1.11 22.77 -9.13
N ASP A 75 -1.51 21.49 -9.01
CA ASP A 75 -2.92 21.09 -9.09
C ASP A 75 -3.74 21.67 -7.91
N PHE A 76 -3.09 21.96 -6.77
CA PHE A 76 -3.72 22.68 -5.64
C PHE A 76 -3.89 24.17 -5.90
N LEU A 77 -2.98 24.80 -6.66
CA LEU A 77 -3.02 26.23 -6.94
C LEU A 77 -4.02 26.57 -8.05
N GLU A 78 -4.20 25.67 -9.02
CA GLU A 78 -5.14 25.86 -10.14
C GLU A 78 -6.59 25.61 -9.76
N ASN A 79 -6.86 24.76 -8.76
CA ASN A 79 -8.22 24.43 -8.34
C ASN A 79 -8.36 24.46 -6.81
N PRO A 80 -8.99 25.50 -6.23
CA PRO A 80 -9.22 25.58 -4.78
C PRO A 80 -10.13 24.44 -4.25
N ASN A 81 -10.87 23.76 -5.14
CA ASN A 81 -11.71 22.60 -4.84
C ASN A 81 -11.02 21.25 -5.17
N PHE A 82 -9.72 21.22 -5.43
CA PHE A 82 -9.00 19.98 -5.78
C PHE A 82 -9.16 18.89 -4.70
N MET A 83 -9.03 19.27 -3.43
CA MET A 83 -9.16 18.35 -2.28
C MET A 83 -10.59 17.84 -2.06
N SER A 84 -11.62 18.64 -2.38
CA SER A 84 -13.01 18.17 -2.31
C SER A 84 -13.31 17.21 -3.45
N LYS A 85 -12.78 17.45 -4.65
CA LYS A 85 -12.90 16.54 -5.80
C LYS A 85 -12.23 15.19 -5.54
N ILE A 86 -10.97 15.16 -5.06
CA ILE A 86 -10.29 13.91 -4.70
C ILE A 86 -11.09 13.12 -3.69
N ARG A 87 -11.53 13.75 -2.59
CA ARG A 87 -12.33 13.08 -1.56
C ARG A 87 -13.65 12.52 -2.09
N GLN A 88 -14.28 13.24 -3.03
CA GLN A 88 -15.51 12.79 -3.66
C GLN A 88 -15.28 11.59 -4.58
N ASP A 89 -14.21 11.61 -5.38
CA ASP A 89 -13.81 10.51 -6.26
C ASP A 89 -13.42 9.27 -5.46
N GLU A 90 -12.64 9.41 -4.38
CA GLU A 90 -12.28 8.33 -3.46
C GLU A 90 -13.52 7.70 -2.81
N SER A 91 -14.44 8.52 -2.32
CA SER A 91 -15.71 8.04 -1.74
C SER A 91 -16.51 7.25 -2.78
N LYS A 92 -16.61 7.77 -4.01
CA LYS A 92 -17.31 7.09 -5.11
C LYS A 92 -16.68 5.74 -5.46
N ASN A 93 -15.35 5.68 -5.53
CA ASN A 93 -14.61 4.44 -5.78
C ASN A 93 -14.83 3.41 -4.66
N LEU A 94 -14.80 3.84 -3.40
CA LEU A 94 -15.11 2.98 -2.26
C LEU A 94 -16.52 2.40 -2.37
N TYR A 95 -17.53 3.20 -2.70
CA TYR A 95 -18.90 2.70 -2.90
C TYR A 95 -19.01 1.68 -4.04
N GLN A 96 -18.35 1.95 -5.18
CA GLN A 96 -18.33 1.00 -6.29
C GLN A 96 -17.69 -0.34 -5.89
N LEU A 97 -16.68 -0.30 -5.04
CA LEU A 97 -16.06 -1.51 -4.50
C LEU A 97 -17.02 -2.26 -3.55
N LEU A 98 -17.57 -1.57 -2.56
CA LEU A 98 -18.47 -2.17 -1.56
C LEU A 98 -19.71 -2.78 -2.20
N ARG A 99 -20.30 -2.13 -3.21
CA ARG A 99 -21.47 -2.64 -3.93
C ARG A 99 -21.25 -4.03 -4.54
N LYS A 100 -20.02 -4.32 -5.01
CA LYS A 100 -19.68 -5.63 -5.61
C LYS A 100 -19.73 -6.76 -4.58
N TYR A 101 -19.44 -6.47 -3.32
CA TYR A 101 -19.31 -7.49 -2.27
C TYR A 101 -20.49 -7.54 -1.31
N LEU A 102 -21.20 -6.41 -1.13
CA LEU A 102 -22.24 -6.25 -0.10
C LEU A 102 -23.65 -6.08 -0.69
N SER A 103 -23.84 -6.26 -2.00
CA SER A 103 -25.15 -6.18 -2.68
C SER A 103 -25.96 -4.93 -2.35
N LEU A 104 -25.28 -3.80 -2.13
CA LEU A 104 -25.93 -2.54 -1.78
C LEU A 104 -26.75 -2.01 -2.96
N THR A 105 -28.03 -1.71 -2.71
CA THR A 105 -28.94 -1.10 -3.71
C THR A 105 -28.62 0.37 -3.93
N ASP A 106 -28.27 1.10 -2.87
CA ASP A 106 -28.01 2.54 -2.87
C ASP A 106 -26.69 2.91 -2.19
N ILE A 107 -26.24 4.14 -2.42
CA ILE A 107 -25.07 4.70 -1.73
C ILE A 107 -25.44 4.92 -0.25
N PRO A 108 -24.78 4.24 0.71
CA PRO A 108 -25.09 4.43 2.12
C PRO A 108 -24.80 5.87 2.53
N GLN A 109 -25.78 6.49 3.18
CA GLN A 109 -25.66 7.88 3.65
C GLN A 109 -24.73 8.02 4.85
N ARG A 110 -24.51 6.91 5.56
CA ARG A 110 -23.73 6.83 6.78
C ARG A 110 -23.06 5.47 6.89
N ILE A 111 -21.77 5.47 7.23
CA ILE A 111 -21.01 4.27 7.58
C ILE A 111 -20.40 4.53 8.95
N GLU A 112 -20.62 3.60 9.89
CA GLU A 112 -19.98 3.63 11.20
C GLU A 112 -18.95 2.51 11.28
N CYS A 113 -17.76 2.85 11.73
CA CYS A 113 -16.69 1.91 12.00
C CYS A 113 -16.44 1.91 13.50
N PHE A 114 -16.57 0.74 14.11
CA PHE A 114 -16.24 0.51 15.51
C PHE A 114 -14.95 -0.30 15.58
N ASP A 115 -13.96 0.21 16.29
CA ASP A 115 -12.73 -0.50 16.61
C ASP A 115 -12.69 -0.76 18.11
N ALA A 116 -12.67 -2.02 18.51
CA ALA A 116 -12.63 -2.43 19.92
C ALA A 116 -11.24 -3.00 20.22
N SER A 117 -10.43 -2.24 20.95
CA SER A 117 -9.09 -2.63 21.35
C SER A 117 -9.08 -3.12 22.80
N HIS A 118 -8.53 -4.31 23.02
CA HIS A 118 -8.34 -4.89 24.35
C HIS A 118 -6.86 -4.88 24.73
N THR A 119 -6.49 -4.00 25.64
CA THR A 119 -5.17 -4.00 26.29
C THR A 119 -5.28 -4.76 27.60
N ALA A 120 -4.62 -5.91 27.69
CA ALA A 120 -4.70 -6.78 28.87
C ALA A 120 -4.39 -5.98 30.15
N MET A 121 -5.21 -6.20 31.19
CA MET A 121 -5.25 -5.45 32.47
C MET A 121 -5.98 -4.09 32.47
N THR A 122 -6.62 -3.69 31.37
CA THR A 122 -7.47 -2.48 31.33
C THR A 122 -8.84 -2.77 30.73
N LEU A 123 -9.83 -1.92 31.02
CA LEU A 123 -11.14 -2.00 30.38
C LEU A 123 -11.00 -1.83 28.85
N PRO A 124 -11.77 -2.57 28.03
CA PRO A 124 -11.71 -2.43 26.59
C PRO A 124 -12.05 -1.00 26.17
N THR A 125 -11.25 -0.43 25.27
CA THR A 125 -11.52 0.89 24.67
C THR A 125 -12.15 0.68 23.30
N VAL A 126 -13.25 1.38 23.03
CA VAL A 126 -13.90 1.37 21.71
C VAL A 126 -13.75 2.74 21.06
N GLY A 127 -13.10 2.78 19.89
CA GLY A 127 -13.10 3.92 18.99
C GLY A 127 -14.25 3.82 17.99
N MET A 128 -14.96 4.92 17.76
CA MET A 128 -15.99 5.00 16.73
C MET A 128 -15.67 6.12 15.74
N VAL A 129 -15.67 5.78 14.44
CA VAL A 129 -15.56 6.75 13.34
C VAL A 129 -16.84 6.69 12.53
N THR A 130 -17.42 7.85 12.22
CA THR A 130 -18.59 7.96 11.33
C THR A 130 -18.20 8.66 10.04
N PHE A 131 -18.43 8.00 8.91
CA PHE A 131 -18.44 8.62 7.58
C PHE A 131 -19.87 8.98 7.21
N ARG A 132 -20.12 10.23 6.81
CA ARG A 132 -21.43 10.67 6.30
C ARG A 132 -21.25 11.22 4.89
N LYS A 133 -22.23 10.98 4.02
CA LYS A 133 -22.33 11.70 2.76
C LYS A 133 -22.60 13.17 3.10
N THR A 134 -21.58 14.01 3.05
CA THR A 134 -21.73 15.46 3.22
C THR A 134 -22.56 16.00 2.06
N GLY A 135 -23.86 16.20 2.30
CA GLY A 135 -24.57 17.28 1.63
C GLY A 135 -23.90 18.59 2.05
N SER A 136 -23.69 19.48 1.10
CA SER A 136 -23.36 20.90 1.32
C SER A 136 -23.70 21.39 2.73
N ILE A 137 -22.71 21.91 3.44
CA ILE A 137 -22.94 22.67 4.68
C ILE A 137 -23.86 23.83 4.31
N GLY A 138 -25.15 23.65 4.59
CA GLY A 138 -26.13 24.70 4.60
C GLY A 138 -26.12 25.31 6.00
N ARG A 139 -25.34 26.39 6.12
CA ARG A 139 -25.15 27.28 7.27
C ARG A 139 -24.24 26.78 8.38
#